data_AF-A0A1F6W2P1-F1
#
_entry.id   AF-A0A1F6W2P1-F1
#
_cell.length_a   1.000
_cell.length_b   1.000
_cell.length_c   1.000
_cell.angle_alpha   90.00
_cell.angle_beta   90.00
_cell.angle_gamma   90.00
#
_symmetry.space_group_name_H-M   'P 1'
#
loop_
_entity.id
_entity.type
_entity.pdbx_description
1 polymer ?
#
loop_
_entity_poly.entity_id
_entity_poly.type
_entity_poly.pdbx_seq_one_letter_code
_entity_poly.pdbx_strand_id
1 'polypeptide(L)'
;MKKKLMILSGFILGAAPLVVLAQSQTTGTFVGCSGVALGTIEGMLCKIGDILNLVTPILIVLGVIYFVWGVITYVIGSDEEAKKAGRDRMIFGIIGLAVIIGLWGLVKMVTNTLGINTGVQNITYPTIPY
;
A
#
# COMPACT_ATOMS: atom_id res chain seq x y z
N MET A 1 16.45 37.07 -15.55
CA MET A 1 15.43 36.20 -14.91
C MET A 1 14.60 35.35 -15.88
N LYS A 2 14.47 35.69 -17.18
CA LYS A 2 13.60 34.96 -18.13
C LYS A 2 14.14 33.58 -18.56
N LYS A 3 15.46 33.41 -18.67
CA LYS A 3 16.08 32.15 -19.13
C LYS A 3 15.99 30.99 -18.13
N LYS A 4 15.90 31.28 -16.82
CA LYS A 4 15.73 30.26 -15.78
C LYS A 4 14.30 29.73 -15.69
N LEU A 5 13.31 30.49 -16.18
CA LEU A 5 11.90 30.11 -16.18
C LEU A 5 11.58 29.06 -17.26
N MET A 6 12.19 29.18 -18.45
CA MET A 6 12.01 28.22 -19.56
C MET A 6 12.67 26.86 -19.32
N ILE A 7 13.78 26.80 -18.58
CA ILE A 7 14.44 25.53 -18.23
C ILE A 7 13.65 24.78 -17.14
N LEU A 8 12.92 25.50 -16.28
CA LEU A 8 12.08 24.91 -15.25
C LEU A 8 10.80 24.25 -15.81
N SER A 9 10.21 24.83 -16.88
CA SER A 9 9.02 24.25 -17.52
C SER A 9 9.34 22.97 -18.32
N GLY A 10 10.57 22.85 -18.85
CA GLY A 10 11.01 21.65 -19.54
C GLY A 10 11.24 20.44 -18.62
N PHE A 11 11.68 20.68 -17.38
CA PHE A 11 11.98 19.60 -16.43
C PHE A 11 10.71 19.00 -15.79
N ILE A 12 9.65 19.79 -15.64
CA ILE A 12 8.38 19.32 -15.06
C ILE A 12 7.60 18.45 -16.06
N LEU A 13 7.66 18.73 -17.36
CA LEU A 13 7.02 17.89 -18.38
C LEU A 13 7.73 16.56 -18.62
N GLY A 14 9.06 16.48 -18.45
CA GLY A 14 9.82 15.24 -18.61
C GLY A 14 9.60 14.22 -17.49
N ALA A 15 9.27 14.68 -16.29
CA ALA A 15 9.00 13.83 -15.12
C ALA A 15 7.51 13.53 -14.91
N ALA A 16 6.61 14.20 -15.64
CA ALA A 16 5.17 14.00 -15.54
C ALA A 16 4.72 12.52 -15.73
N PRO A 17 5.30 11.74 -16.67
CA PRO A 17 4.92 10.33 -16.80
C PRO A 17 5.31 9.52 -15.56
N LEU A 18 6.51 9.73 -15.03
CA LEU A 18 7.01 8.96 -13.88
C LEU A 18 6.22 9.24 -12.60
N VAL A 19 5.77 10.48 -12.40
CA VAL A 19 4.95 10.84 -11.23
C VAL A 19 3.52 10.31 -11.37
N VAL A 20 2.96 10.29 -12.57
CA VAL A 20 1.62 9.71 -12.82
C VAL A 20 1.61 8.19 -12.63
N LEU A 21 2.69 7.49 -12.99
CA LEU A 21 2.82 6.05 -12.73
C LEU A 21 3.07 5.71 -11.24
N ALA A 22 3.51 6.66 -10.41
CA ALA A 22 3.56 6.48 -8.96
C ALA A 22 2.20 6.71 -8.27
N GLN A 23 1.26 7.36 -8.96
CA GLN A 23 -0.06 7.74 -8.45
C GLN A 23 -1.17 6.74 -8.76
N SER A 24 -0.86 5.51 -9.20
CA SER A 24 -1.85 4.43 -9.06
C SER A 24 -2.03 4.15 -7.57
N GLN A 25 -2.85 4.99 -6.94
CA GLN A 25 -3.32 4.92 -5.57
C GLN A 25 -4.10 3.61 -5.43
N THR A 26 -3.36 2.52 -5.27
CA THR A 26 -3.83 1.34 -4.56
C THR A 26 -3.71 1.61 -3.06
N THR A 27 -4.24 2.74 -2.61
CA THR A 27 -4.59 2.91 -1.20
C THR A 27 -5.71 1.90 -0.95
N GLY A 28 -5.51 0.99 0.00
CA GLY A 28 -6.50 -0.03 0.34
C GLY A 28 -7.84 0.65 0.58
N THR A 29 -8.82 0.39 -0.28
CA THR A 29 -10.17 0.91 -0.11
C THR A 29 -10.69 0.36 1.20
N PHE A 30 -11.06 1.23 2.12
CA PHE A 30 -11.72 0.84 3.36
C PHE A 30 -13.10 0.30 3.01
N VAL A 31 -13.22 -1.03 2.87
CA VAL A 31 -14.50 -1.72 2.68
C VAL A 31 -15.20 -1.77 4.03
N GLY A 32 -15.78 -0.66 4.48
CA GLY A 32 -16.57 -0.64 5.71
C GLY A 32 -17.85 -1.45 5.51
N CYS A 33 -18.00 -2.55 6.26
CA CYS A 33 -19.22 -3.37 6.22
C CYS A 33 -20.38 -2.66 6.94
N SER A 34 -21.06 -1.76 6.21
CA SER A 34 -22.26 -1.07 6.66
C SER A 34 -23.49 -1.87 6.23
N GLY A 35 -24.05 -2.68 7.14
CA GLY A 35 -25.35 -3.35 6.93
C GLY A 35 -25.39 -4.87 7.11
N VAL A 36 -24.27 -5.53 7.44
CA VAL A 36 -24.25 -6.99 7.63
C VAL A 36 -24.45 -7.34 9.11
N ALA A 37 -25.53 -8.06 9.44
CA ALA A 37 -25.80 -8.50 10.80
C ALA A 37 -24.73 -9.51 11.28
N LEU A 38 -24.13 -9.24 12.45
CA LEU A 38 -23.03 -10.03 13.04
C LEU A 38 -23.41 -11.48 13.41
N GLY A 39 -24.68 -11.89 13.23
CA GLY A 39 -25.15 -13.26 13.41
C GLY A 39 -24.96 -14.17 12.19
N THR A 40 -24.43 -13.64 11.08
CA THR A 40 -24.20 -14.39 9.83
C THR A 40 -22.70 -14.60 9.59
N ILE A 41 -22.34 -15.67 8.87
CA ILE A 41 -20.96 -15.97 8.46
C ILE A 41 -20.37 -14.79 7.65
N GLU A 42 -21.18 -14.13 6.83
CA GLU A 42 -20.79 -12.91 6.11
C GLU A 42 -20.38 -11.78 7.06
N GLY A 43 -21.07 -11.60 8.19
CA GLY A 43 -20.74 -10.58 9.19
C GLY A 43 -19.38 -10.81 9.86
N MET A 44 -19.01 -12.08 10.11
CA MET A 44 -17.69 -12.41 10.64
C MET A 44 -16.58 -12.19 9.62
N LEU A 45 -16.77 -12.67 8.39
CA LEU A 45 -15.79 -12.48 7.31
C LEU A 45 -15.56 -10.99 7.03
N CYS A 46 -16.62 -10.19 7.09
CA CYS A 46 -16.56 -8.73 7.02
C CYS A 46 -15.68 -8.12 8.13
N LYS A 47 -15.89 -8.52 9.38
CA LYS A 47 -15.10 -8.02 10.51
C LYS A 47 -13.63 -8.42 10.44
N ILE A 48 -13.32 -9.64 10.00
CA ILE A 48 -11.94 -10.05 9.73
C ILE A 48 -11.34 -9.20 8.61
N GLY A 49 -12.08 -8.97 7.52
CA GLY A 49 -11.64 -8.10 6.42
C GLY A 49 -11.31 -6.67 6.85
N ASP A 50 -12.15 -6.07 7.70
CA ASP A 50 -11.92 -4.74 8.28
C ASP A 50 -10.60 -4.70 9.08
N ILE A 51 -10.37 -5.69 9.93
CA ILE A 51 -9.17 -5.78 10.78
C ILE A 51 -7.92 -5.93 9.91
N LEU A 52 -7.98 -6.78 8.88
CA LEU A 52 -6.87 -6.99 7.96
C LEU A 52 -6.56 -5.74 7.11
N ASN A 53 -7.60 -4.99 6.69
CA ASN A 53 -7.43 -3.71 6.00
C ASN A 53 -6.82 -2.63 6.89
N LEU A 54 -7.09 -2.65 8.21
CA LEU A 54 -6.50 -1.71 9.16
C LEU A 54 -5.04 -2.07 9.51
N VAL A 55 -4.76 -3.36 9.71
CA VAL A 55 -3.42 -3.81 10.14
C VAL A 55 -2.39 -3.70 9.01
N THR A 56 -2.80 -3.93 7.75
CA THR A 56 -1.90 -3.88 6.59
C THR A 56 -1.13 -2.55 6.47
N PRO A 57 -1.77 -1.37 6.40
CA PRO A 57 -1.05 -0.10 6.24
C PRO A 57 -0.13 0.20 7.43
N ILE A 58 -0.51 -0.20 8.64
CA ILE A 58 0.34 -0.06 9.85
C ILE A 58 1.61 -0.90 9.70
N LEU A 59 1.48 -2.14 9.19
CA LEU A 59 2.62 -3.04 8.96
C LEU A 59 3.59 -2.50 7.90
N ILE A 60 3.06 -1.85 6.85
CA ILE A 60 3.89 -1.21 5.82
C ILE A 60 4.71 -0.07 6.41
N VAL A 61 4.09 0.81 7.20
CA VAL A 61 4.79 1.93 7.85
C VAL A 61 5.89 1.41 8.78
N LEU A 62 5.58 0.41 9.61
CA LEU A 62 6.55 -0.21 10.50
C LEU A 62 7.70 -0.87 9.71
N GLY A 63 7.38 -1.57 8.62
CA GLY A 63 8.36 -2.22 7.74
C GLY A 63 9.31 -1.23 7.08
N VAL A 64 8.81 -0.08 6.61
CA VAL A 64 9.63 1.00 6.05
C VAL A 64 10.58 1.58 7.11
N ILE A 65 10.11 1.80 8.34
CA ILE A 65 10.95 2.28 9.44
C ILE A 65 12.08 1.27 9.72
N TYR A 66 11.76 -0.02 9.78
CA TYR A 66 12.73 -1.08 10.04
C TYR A 66 13.78 -1.20 8.91
N PHE A 67 13.33 -1.05 7.66
CA PHE A 67 14.20 -1.02 6.49
C PHE A 67 15.18 0.17 6.54
N VAL A 68 14.68 1.38 6.82
CA VAL A 68 15.52 2.59 6.93
C VAL A 68 16.54 2.44 8.06
N TRP A 69 16.17 1.87 9.21
CA TRP A 69 17.09 1.60 10.31
C TRP A 69 18.21 0.62 9.91
N GLY A 70 17.86 -0.43 9.14
CA GLY A 70 18.84 -1.37 8.59
C GLY A 70 19.86 -0.69 7.68
N VAL A 71 19.40 0.20 6.78
CA VAL A 71 20.28 0.95 5.87
C VAL A 71 21.20 1.90 6.63
N ILE A 72 20.68 2.65 7.61
CA ILE A 72 21.49 3.56 8.44
C ILE A 72 22.59 2.78 9.17
N THR A 73 22.25 1.63 9.75
CA THR A 73 23.21 0.78 10.47
C THR A 73 24.28 0.21 9.53
N TYR A 74 23.91 -0.13 8.29
CA TYR A 74 24.84 -0.62 7.28
C TYR A 74 25.81 0.48 6.78
N VAL A 75 25.31 1.71 6.62
CA VAL A 75 26.11 2.84 6.10
C VAL A 75 27.06 3.40 7.16
N ILE A 76 26.64 3.48 8.42
CA ILE A 76 27.45 4.02 9.52
C ILE A 76 28.45 2.97 10.05
N GLY A 77 28.19 1.68 9.85
CA GLY A 77 29.08 0.60 10.28
C GLY A 77 30.42 0.62 9.51
N SER A 78 31.49 1.05 10.17
CA SER A 78 32.86 1.00 9.65
C SER A 78 33.53 -0.37 9.81
N ASP A 79 33.10 -1.15 10.80
CA ASP A 79 33.62 -2.49 11.12
C ASP A 79 32.99 -3.60 10.28
N GLU A 80 33.76 -4.65 10.01
CA GLU A 80 33.35 -5.78 9.16
C GLU A 80 32.17 -6.56 9.78
N GLU A 81 32.10 -6.63 11.11
CA GLU A 81 30.97 -7.22 11.85
C GLU A 81 29.71 -6.33 11.79
N ALA A 82 29.87 -5.01 11.95
CA ALA A 82 28.76 -4.06 11.87
C ALA A 82 28.15 -4.04 10.46
N LYS A 83 28.97 -4.18 9.42
CA LYS A 83 28.52 -4.29 8.02
C LYS A 83 27.78 -5.60 7.75
N LYS A 84 28.19 -6.72 8.34
CA LYS A 84 27.45 -7.99 8.24
C LYS A 84 26.09 -7.88 8.91
N ALA A 85 26.04 -7.39 10.15
CA ALA A 85 24.79 -7.20 10.89
C ALA A 85 23.84 -6.19 10.21
N GLY A 86 24.37 -5.11 9.62
CA GLY A 86 23.58 -4.15 8.85
C GLY A 86 22.99 -4.76 7.57
N ARG A 87 23.77 -5.60 6.88
CA ARG A 87 23.34 -6.30 5.65
C ARG A 87 22.20 -7.28 5.95
N ASP A 88 22.32 -8.05 7.02
CA ASP A 88 21.28 -9.02 7.40
C ASP A 88 19.97 -8.29 7.75
N ARG A 89 20.04 -7.20 8.53
CA ARG A 89 18.85 -6.38 8.83
C ARG A 89 18.22 -5.76 7.58
N MET A 90 19.02 -5.31 6.61
CA MET A 90 18.52 -4.81 5.33
C MET A 90 17.79 -5.91 4.54
N ILE A 91 18.35 -7.11 4.47
CA ILE A 91 17.75 -8.25 3.76
C ILE A 91 16.41 -8.64 4.42
N PHE A 92 16.36 -8.75 5.75
CA PHE A 92 15.10 -9.04 6.46
C PHE A 92 14.05 -7.94 6.26
N GLY A 93 14.47 -6.66 6.22
CA GLY A 93 13.57 -5.55 5.90
C GLY A 93 12.97 -5.64 4.49
N ILE A 94 13.80 -5.97 3.48
CA ILE A 94 13.35 -6.14 2.10
C ILE A 94 12.40 -7.33 1.96
N ILE A 95 12.72 -8.46 2.58
CA ILE A 95 11.87 -9.65 2.54
C ILE A 95 10.51 -9.34 3.17
N GLY A 96 10.48 -8.66 4.33
CA GLY A 96 9.24 -8.26 4.98
C GLY A 96 8.37 -7.37 4.08
N LEU A 97 8.98 -6.37 3.44
CA LEU A 97 8.27 -5.47 2.52
C LEU A 97 7.76 -6.20 1.26
N ALA A 98 8.57 -7.08 0.70
CA ALA A 98 8.23 -7.88 -0.47
C ALA A 98 7.06 -8.83 -0.22
N VAL A 99 6.97 -9.44 0.97
CA VAL A 99 5.85 -10.31 1.34
C VAL A 99 4.55 -9.53 1.49
N ILE A 100 4.58 -8.37 2.18
CA ILE A 100 3.38 -7.54 2.39
C ILE A 100 2.83 -7.04 1.05
N ILE A 101 3.70 -6.49 0.20
CA ILE A 101 3.32 -5.98 -1.12
C ILE A 101 2.93 -7.14 -2.06
N GLY A 102 3.67 -8.25 -2.00
CA GLY A 102 3.44 -9.43 -2.83
C GLY A 102 2.09 -10.09 -2.59
N LEU A 103 1.70 -10.31 -1.33
CA LEU A 103 0.39 -10.88 -1.00
C LEU A 103 -0.75 -9.96 -1.45
N TRP A 104 -0.66 -8.66 -1.16
CA TRP A 104 -1.71 -7.71 -1.55
C TRP A 104 -1.78 -7.48 -3.06
N GLY A 105 -0.63 -7.41 -3.73
CA GLY A 105 -0.53 -7.31 -5.18
C GLY A 105 -1.11 -8.54 -5.87
N LEU A 106 -0.83 -9.74 -5.34
CA LEU A 106 -1.40 -10.99 -5.85
C LEU A 106 -2.92 -11.03 -5.67
N VAL A 107 -3.43 -10.68 -4.49
CA VAL A 107 -4.87 -10.62 -4.23
C VAL A 107 -5.54 -9.67 -5.22
N LYS A 108 -5.01 -8.45 -5.41
CA LYS A 108 -5.56 -7.50 -6.39
C LYS A 108 -5.49 -8.01 -7.82
N MET A 109 -4.40 -8.69 -8.20
CA MET A 109 -4.26 -9.26 -9.53
C MET A 109 -5.36 -10.30 -9.78
N VAL A 110 -5.61 -11.18 -8.81
CA VAL A 110 -6.64 -12.21 -8.91
C VAL A 110 -8.04 -11.59 -8.93
N THR A 111 -8.36 -10.64 -8.03
CA THR A 111 -9.70 -10.00 -8.03
C THR A 111 -9.97 -9.21 -9.30
N ASN A 112 -8.95 -8.54 -9.85
CA ASN A 112 -9.08 -7.81 -11.11
C ASN A 112 -9.27 -8.75 -12.29
N THR A 113 -8.53 -9.87 -12.33
CA THR A 113 -8.62 -10.87 -13.40
C THR A 113 -9.97 -11.59 -13.39
N LEU A 114 -10.52 -11.84 -12.21
CA LEU A 114 -11.82 -12.49 -12.04
C LEU A 114 -13.00 -11.49 -12.10
N GLY A 115 -12.75 -10.19 -12.28
CA GLY A 115 -13.79 -9.17 -12.34
C GLY A 115 -14.58 -8.99 -11.04
N ILE A 116 -14.01 -9.41 -9.90
CA ILE A 116 -14.66 -9.33 -8.60
C ILE A 116 -14.56 -7.88 -8.12
N ASN A 117 -15.67 -7.15 -8.24
CA ASN A 117 -15.75 -5.76 -7.80
C ASN A 117 -15.93 -5.73 -6.27
N THR A 118 -14.83 -5.52 -5.55
CA THR A 118 -14.82 -5.39 -4.09
C THR A 118 -15.21 -3.99 -3.60
N GLY A 119 -15.64 -3.10 -4.52
CA GLY A 119 -16.16 -1.78 -4.18
C GLY A 119 -17.57 -1.86 -3.61
N VAL A 120 -17.83 -1.11 -2.53
CA VAL A 120 -19.14 -0.97 -1.89
C VAL A 120 -20.17 -0.55 -2.94
N GLN A 121 -21.02 -1.49 -3.36
CA GLN A 121 -22.16 -1.17 -4.20
C GLN A 121 -23.21 -0.55 -3.27
N ASN A 122 -23.35 0.77 -3.29
CA ASN A 122 -24.49 1.43 -2.68
C ASN A 122 -25.73 1.07 -3.51
N ILE A 123 -26.36 -0.07 -3.19
CA ILE A 123 -27.63 -0.46 -3.79
C ILE A 123 -28.69 0.48 -3.20
N THR A 124 -28.94 1.60 -3.86
CA THR A 124 -30.07 2.47 -3.54
C THR A 124 -31.35 1.76 -3.94
N TYR A 125 -32.11 1.30 -2.93
CA TYR A 125 -33.42 0.72 -3.15
C TYR A 125 -34.40 1.81 -3.62
N PRO A 126 -35.22 1.55 -4.66
CA PRO A 126 -36.23 2.50 -5.11
C PRO A 126 -37.31 2.65 -4.04
N THR A 127 -37.51 3.87 -3.55
CA THR A 127 -38.62 4.20 -2.66
C THR A 127 -39.82 4.63 -3.47
N ILE A 128 -40.98 4.02 -3.19
CA ILE A 128 -42.25 4.47 -3.74
C ILE A 128 -42.64 5.81 -3.10
N PRO A 129 -42.96 6.85 -3.89
CA PRO A 129 -43.50 8.09 -3.36
C PRO A 129 -44.90 7.84 -2.80
N TYR A 130 -45.14 8.35 -1.59
CA TYR A 130 -46.47 8.40 -0.98
C TYR A 130 -47.34 9.45 -1.67
#